data_AF-J3M4R8-F1
#
_entry.id   AF-J3M4R8-F1
#
_cell.length_a   1.000
_cell.length_b   1.000
_cell.length_c   1.000
_cell.angle_alpha   90.00
_cell.angle_beta   90.00
_cell.angle_gamma   90.00
#
_symmetry.space_group_name_H-M   'P 1'
#
loop_
_entity.id
_entity.type
_entity.pdbx_description
1 polymer ?
#
loop_
_entity_poly.entity_id
_entity_poly.type
_entity_poly.pdbx_seq_one_letter_code
_entity_poly.pdbx_strand_id
1 'polypeptide(L)'
;MHAHLGRTGSRRDDLESLAYTLVFLLRGCLPWQGYQVKFGENKGFLVCKKKMATSPESLCCFCPVPFRQFIEYVVNLKFDEEPNYAKCISLFDGIVGPNPDIRPINTDGAQKLIYQVGQKRGRLMMEEDDDEQSKKKIRMGMPASQWISVYNARLPMKQRYHYNVADVRLAQHITIGNEDGLFISSVASCSNLWALIMDAGTGFTSQVYELSKHFLHKEWIMDQWERNFYITSLAGANNGSSLVVMSRGTQYAQQSYKDSFPFKWINKKSKEGFYVTAMATAGSRWAVVMSRNAGFTDQVVELDFLYPSEGIHRRWDNGFRITATAATWDQAAFILSIPRRKPADETQETLRTSAFPNQHVKEKWSKNLYLASICYGRTVS
;
A
#
# COMPACT_ATOMS: atom_id res chain seq x y z
N MET A 1 2.38 13.65 5.77
CA MET A 1 3.06 12.42 5.28
C MET A 1 2.28 11.72 4.16
N HIS A 2 0.96 11.63 4.28
CA HIS A 2 0.10 10.77 3.47
C HIS A 2 0.00 11.16 1.99
N ALA A 3 0.14 12.44 1.64
CA ALA A 3 0.18 12.88 0.24
C ALA A 3 1.37 12.29 -0.54
N HIS A 4 2.54 12.10 0.10
CA HIS A 4 3.69 11.44 -0.54
C HIS A 4 3.44 9.95 -0.81
N LEU A 5 2.49 9.35 -0.09
CA LEU A 5 2.04 7.97 -0.25
C LEU A 5 0.85 7.83 -1.23
N GLY A 6 0.39 8.94 -1.83
CA GLY A 6 -0.76 8.94 -2.73
C GLY A 6 -2.11 8.69 -2.02
N ARG A 7 -2.15 8.77 -0.70
CA ARG A 7 -3.41 8.64 0.06
C ARG A 7 -4.27 9.90 -0.11
N THR A 8 -5.57 9.72 0.05
CA THR A 8 -6.53 10.82 0.16
C THR A 8 -6.13 11.72 1.33
N GLY A 9 -6.04 13.03 1.10
CA GLY A 9 -5.78 14.00 2.17
C GLY A 9 -7.00 14.17 3.09
N SER A 10 -6.74 14.51 4.34
CA SER A 10 -7.73 14.71 5.41
C SER A 10 -7.36 15.89 6.31
N ARG A 11 -8.26 16.27 7.24
CA ARG A 11 -8.04 17.39 8.19
C ARG A 11 -6.73 17.26 8.97
N ARG A 12 -6.36 16.04 9.37
CA ARG A 12 -5.10 15.78 10.08
C ARG A 12 -3.87 16.05 9.21
N ASP A 13 -3.95 15.87 7.89
CA ASP A 13 -2.82 16.11 6.97
C ASP A 13 -2.50 17.59 6.83
N ASP A 14 -3.52 18.44 6.88
CA ASP A 14 -3.37 19.89 6.88
C ASP A 14 -2.69 20.35 8.18
N LEU A 15 -3.14 19.84 9.34
CA LEU A 15 -2.51 20.14 10.62
C LEU A 15 -1.08 19.58 10.72
N GLU A 16 -0.81 18.40 10.17
CA GLU A 16 0.54 17.80 10.16
C GLU A 16 1.49 18.68 9.33
N SER A 17 1.01 19.16 8.19
CA SER A 17 1.74 20.09 7.31
C SER A 17 1.95 21.46 7.96
N LEU A 18 0.96 21.95 8.71
CA LEU A 18 1.08 23.16 9.52
C LEU A 18 2.15 22.99 10.60
N ALA A 19 2.15 21.88 11.33
CA ALA A 19 3.13 21.61 12.37
C ALA A 19 4.58 21.59 11.83
N TYR A 20 4.80 20.96 10.68
CA TYR A 20 6.11 21.01 10.01
C TYR A 20 6.50 22.42 9.55
N THR A 21 5.53 23.19 9.06
CA THR A 21 5.75 24.59 8.67
C THR A 21 6.18 25.43 9.88
N LEU A 22 5.50 25.28 11.02
CA LEU A 22 5.83 26.00 12.26
C LEU A 22 7.24 25.65 12.76
N VAL A 23 7.62 24.37 12.77
CA VAL A 23 8.98 23.96 13.14
C VAL A 23 10.02 24.49 12.15
N PHE A 24 9.71 24.47 10.85
CA PHE A 24 10.59 25.02 9.82
C PHE A 24 10.84 26.52 10.01
N LEU A 25 9.78 27.30 10.28
CA LEU A 25 9.90 28.73 10.55
C LEU A 25 10.77 29.03 11.76
N LEU A 26 10.70 28.19 12.80
CA LEU A 26 11.50 28.34 14.02
C LEU A 26 12.97 27.90 13.83
N ARG A 27 13.22 26.82 13.10
CA ARG A 27 14.55 26.20 12.98
C ARG A 27 15.31 26.57 11.71
N GLY A 28 14.64 27.15 10.72
CA GLY A 28 15.17 27.41 9.38
C GLY A 28 15.37 26.17 8.50
N CYS A 29 15.31 24.96 9.07
CA CYS A 29 15.44 23.71 8.34
C CYS A 29 14.66 22.56 8.97
N LEU A 30 14.35 21.55 8.17
CA LEU A 30 13.73 20.28 8.56
C LEU A 30 14.69 19.12 8.27
N PRO A 31 14.66 18.03 9.09
CA PRO A 31 15.58 16.89 8.96
C PRO A 31 15.54 16.15 7.61
N TRP A 32 14.52 16.41 6.80
CA TRP A 32 14.31 15.80 5.49
C TRP A 32 14.56 16.76 4.31
N GLN A 33 15.12 17.94 4.55
CA GLN A 33 15.61 18.83 3.49
C GLN A 33 17.05 18.46 3.08
N GLY A 34 17.44 18.82 1.85
CA GLY A 34 18.82 18.65 1.36
C GLY A 34 19.18 17.31 0.71
N TYR A 35 18.22 16.41 0.45
CA TYR A 35 18.50 15.15 -0.25
C TYR A 35 18.98 15.37 -1.70
N GLN A 36 20.21 14.93 -1.98
CA GLN A 36 20.71 14.68 -3.32
C GLN A 36 20.12 13.35 -3.82
N VAL A 37 19.31 13.41 -4.86
CA VAL A 37 18.60 12.24 -5.39
C VAL A 37 19.52 11.53 -6.37
N LYS A 38 19.88 10.27 -6.09
CA LYS A 38 20.58 9.44 -7.09
C LYS A 38 19.63 9.15 -8.26
N PHE A 39 20.19 9.01 -9.47
CA PHE A 39 19.39 8.77 -10.67
C PHE A 39 18.49 7.54 -10.48
N GLY A 40 17.16 7.72 -10.59
CA GLY A 40 16.16 6.66 -10.40
C GLY A 40 15.50 6.58 -9.01
N GLU A 41 15.98 7.30 -8.00
CA GLU A 41 15.34 7.32 -6.67
C GLU A 41 14.15 8.30 -6.61
N ASN A 42 13.08 7.92 -5.91
CA ASN A 42 11.92 8.80 -5.71
C ASN A 42 12.19 9.76 -4.54
N LYS A 43 12.46 11.04 -4.84
CA LYS A 43 12.66 12.09 -3.83
C LYS A 43 11.53 12.15 -2.79
N GLY A 44 10.28 12.00 -3.24
CA GLY A 44 9.11 12.00 -2.36
C GLY A 44 9.12 10.85 -1.37
N PHE A 45 9.57 9.67 -1.81
CA PHE A 45 9.76 8.51 -0.93
C PHE A 45 10.81 8.76 0.14
N LEU A 46 12.00 9.26 -0.21
CA LEU A 46 13.08 9.54 0.75
C LEU A 46 12.64 10.56 1.81
N VAL A 47 11.96 11.63 1.39
CA VAL A 47 11.40 12.64 2.29
C VAL A 47 10.36 12.00 3.21
N CYS A 48 9.45 11.19 2.68
CA CYS A 48 8.42 10.53 3.48
C CYS A 48 9.02 9.55 4.50
N LYS A 49 9.98 8.71 4.07
CA LYS A 49 10.70 7.77 4.93
C LYS A 49 11.37 8.49 6.10
N LYS A 50 12.04 9.62 5.82
CA LYS A 50 12.68 10.43 6.85
C LYS A 50 11.68 11.08 7.79
N LYS A 51 10.56 11.62 7.28
CA LYS A 51 9.46 12.14 8.12
C LYS A 51 8.96 11.07 9.09
N MET A 52 8.68 9.86 8.61
CA MET A 52 8.21 8.75 9.45
C MET A 52 9.24 8.25 10.47
N ALA A 53 10.52 8.29 10.11
CA ALA A 53 11.60 7.89 11.02
C ALA A 53 11.97 8.98 12.04
N THR A 54 11.45 10.20 11.90
CA THR A 54 11.75 11.32 12.81
C THR A 54 10.67 11.40 13.86
N SER A 55 11.01 11.14 15.13
CA SER A 55 10.05 11.27 16.23
C SER A 55 9.74 12.75 16.55
N PRO A 56 8.59 13.06 17.18
CA PRO A 56 8.28 14.41 17.66
C PRO A 56 9.39 15.00 18.54
N GLU A 57 9.99 14.18 19.41
CA GLU A 57 11.09 14.58 20.29
C GLU A 57 12.34 14.96 19.48
N SER A 58 12.73 14.14 18.50
CA SER A 58 13.87 14.43 17.65
C SER A 58 13.65 15.66 16.78
N LEU A 59 12.42 15.85 16.27
CA LEU A 59 12.06 17.01 15.46
C LEU A 59 12.09 18.30 16.27
N CYS A 60 11.65 18.22 17.54
CA CYS A 60 11.49 19.36 18.44
C CYS A 60 12.57 19.49 19.51
N CYS A 61 13.72 18.83 19.37
CA CYS A 61 14.81 18.75 20.37
C CYS A 61 15.31 20.13 20.88
N PHE A 62 15.03 21.22 20.15
CA PHE A 62 15.34 22.61 20.54
C PHE A 62 14.15 23.57 20.35
N CYS A 63 12.92 23.06 20.31
CA CYS A 63 11.72 23.88 20.17
C CYS A 63 11.02 24.03 21.53
N PRO A 64 10.29 25.12 21.78
CA PRO A 64 9.41 25.24 22.93
C PRO A 64 8.44 24.06 23.03
N VAL A 65 8.12 23.64 24.25
CA VAL A 65 7.26 22.48 24.56
C VAL A 65 5.94 22.45 23.76
N PRO A 66 5.23 23.58 23.53
CA PRO A 66 4.00 23.58 22.73
C PRO A 66 4.13 22.99 21.33
N PHE A 67 5.28 23.17 20.66
CA PHE A 67 5.49 22.64 19.31
C PHE A 67 5.53 21.11 19.32
N ARG A 68 6.22 20.53 20.31
CA ARG A 68 6.27 19.07 20.49
C ARG A 68 4.90 18.51 20.80
N GLN A 69 4.18 19.13 21.74
CA GLN A 69 2.82 18.71 22.12
C GLN A 69 1.83 18.80 20.97
N PHE A 70 1.94 19.84 20.13
CA PHE A 70 1.10 20.01 18.95
C PHE A 70 1.39 18.91 17.91
N ILE A 71 2.66 18.62 17.63
CA ILE A 71 3.03 17.53 16.72
C ILE A 71 2.54 16.18 17.27
N GLU A 72 2.79 15.88 18.55
CA GLU A 72 2.31 14.66 19.21
C GLU A 72 0.79 14.51 19.13
N TYR A 73 0.05 15.60 19.31
CA TYR A 73 -1.40 15.58 19.15
C TYR A 73 -1.80 15.23 17.72
N VAL A 74 -1.24 15.95 16.74
CA VAL A 74 -1.63 15.83 15.33
C VAL A 74 -1.27 14.47 14.73
N VAL A 75 -0.10 13.91 15.04
CA VAL A 75 0.32 12.60 14.50
C VAL A 75 -0.53 11.44 15.02
N ASN A 76 -1.26 11.65 16.12
CA ASN A 76 -2.14 10.65 16.74
C ASN A 76 -3.62 10.79 16.30
N LEU A 77 -3.96 11.79 15.49
CA LEU A 77 -5.32 11.95 14.96
C LEU A 77 -5.68 10.81 13.99
N LYS A 78 -6.90 10.28 14.11
CA LYS A 78 -7.44 9.35 13.11
C LYS A 78 -7.76 10.09 11.81
N PHE A 79 -7.96 9.32 10.74
CA PHE A 79 -8.19 9.88 9.40
C PHE A 79 -9.42 10.80 9.34
N ASP A 80 -10.52 10.35 9.94
CA ASP A 80 -11.82 11.00 9.96
C ASP A 80 -12.08 11.81 11.23
N GLU A 81 -11.20 11.73 12.23
CA GLU A 81 -11.32 12.46 13.49
C GLU A 81 -11.38 13.97 13.25
N GLU A 82 -12.30 14.62 13.97
CA GLU A 82 -12.38 16.07 14.01
C GLU A 82 -11.35 16.62 15.00
N PRO A 83 -10.38 17.42 14.55
CA PRO A 83 -9.39 17.98 15.45
C PRO A 83 -10.04 18.95 16.44
N ASN A 84 -9.65 18.87 17.71
CA ASN A 84 -10.00 19.88 18.70
C ASN A 84 -9.12 21.12 18.49
N TYR A 85 -9.58 22.01 17.59
CA TYR A 85 -8.85 23.23 17.24
C TYR A 85 -8.62 24.16 18.43
N ALA A 86 -9.58 24.25 19.36
CA ALA A 86 -9.46 25.05 20.58
C ALA A 86 -8.26 24.58 21.43
N LYS A 87 -8.12 23.26 21.61
CA LYS A 87 -6.96 22.66 22.30
C LYS A 87 -5.66 22.93 21.54
N CYS A 88 -5.66 22.81 20.21
CA CYS A 88 -4.46 23.10 19.41
C CYS A 88 -3.97 24.54 19.62
N ILE A 89 -4.90 25.50 19.64
CA ILE A 89 -4.61 26.92 19.86
C ILE A 89 -4.09 27.13 21.29
N SER A 90 -4.75 26.54 22.29
CA SER A 90 -4.40 26.75 23.70
C SER A 90 -3.02 26.24 24.09
N LEU A 91 -2.45 25.30 23.34
CA LEU A 91 -1.06 24.84 23.54
C LEU A 91 -0.06 26.01 23.44
N PHE A 92 -0.35 27.00 22.58
CA PHE A 92 0.58 28.09 22.28
C PHE A 92 0.34 29.34 23.14
N ASP A 93 -0.72 29.40 23.95
CA ASP A 93 -1.04 30.57 24.78
C ASP A 93 0.10 30.96 25.73
N GLY A 94 0.87 29.99 26.24
CA GLY A 94 2.01 30.26 27.12
C GLY A 94 3.22 30.90 26.43
N ILE A 95 3.30 30.85 25.08
CA ILE A 95 4.42 31.42 24.31
C ILE A 95 4.00 32.57 23.40
N VAL A 96 2.70 32.69 23.12
CA VAL A 96 2.12 33.83 22.42
C VAL A 96 1.70 34.83 23.49
N GLY A 97 2.37 35.98 23.56
CA GLY A 97 2.20 36.96 24.64
C GLY A 97 0.73 37.28 24.98
N PRO A 98 0.45 37.68 26.24
CA PRO A 98 -0.90 37.87 26.75
C PRO A 98 -1.67 39.00 26.06
N ASN A 99 -0.96 39.91 25.38
CA ASN A 99 -1.56 41.02 24.68
C ASN A 99 -1.84 40.67 23.20
N PRO A 100 -3.12 40.50 22.81
CA PRO A 100 -3.49 40.21 21.42
C PRO A 100 -3.06 41.32 20.44
N ASP A 101 -2.86 42.56 20.90
CA ASP A 101 -2.46 43.70 20.08
C ASP A 101 -0.97 43.72 19.70
N ILE A 102 -0.14 42.91 20.37
CA ILE A 102 1.30 42.77 20.09
C ILE A 102 1.58 41.50 19.25
N ARG A 103 0.55 40.71 18.94
CA ARG A 103 0.69 39.52 18.09
C ARG A 103 0.93 39.99 16.64
N PRO A 104 1.98 39.54 15.94
CA PRO A 104 2.24 40.00 14.58
C PRO A 104 1.10 39.55 13.66
N ILE A 105 0.36 40.55 13.15
CA ILE A 105 -0.72 40.48 12.15
C ILE A 105 -2.09 40.06 12.69
N ASN A 106 -2.80 41.04 13.27
CA ASN A 106 -4.25 41.01 13.47
C ASN A 106 -4.93 41.69 12.27
N THR A 107 -5.25 40.93 11.21
CA THR A 107 -6.06 41.43 10.10
C THR A 107 -7.53 41.10 10.35
N ASP A 108 -8.46 41.96 9.94
CA ASP A 108 -9.92 41.74 10.06
C ASP A 108 -10.36 40.36 9.51
N GLY A 109 -9.62 39.81 8.53
CA GLY A 109 -9.81 38.47 8.00
C GLY A 109 -9.47 37.35 9.00
N ALA A 110 -8.40 37.50 9.78
CA ALA A 110 -7.98 36.52 10.79
C ALA A 110 -8.95 36.44 11.97
N GLN A 111 -9.48 37.58 12.45
CA GLN A 111 -10.48 37.61 13.52
C GLN A 111 -11.80 36.95 13.12
N LYS A 112 -12.26 37.17 11.87
CA LYS A 112 -13.48 36.50 11.35
C LYS A 112 -13.30 34.99 11.20
N LEU A 113 -12.08 34.52 10.95
CA LEU A 113 -11.77 33.10 10.77
C LEU A 113 -11.73 32.33 12.09
N ILE A 114 -11.32 32.93 13.22
CA ILE A 114 -11.26 32.25 14.53
C ILE A 114 -12.62 31.64 14.93
N TYR A 115 -13.72 32.34 14.61
CA TYR A 115 -15.08 31.87 14.87
C TYR A 115 -15.65 30.95 13.77
N GLN A 116 -14.94 30.76 12.66
CA GLN A 116 -15.35 29.95 11.50
C GLN A 116 -14.49 28.70 11.30
N VAL A 117 -13.35 28.58 11.99
CA VAL A 117 -12.48 27.38 11.93
C VAL A 117 -13.27 26.17 12.44
N GLY A 118 -13.42 25.15 11.60
CA GLY A 118 -14.17 23.92 11.91
C GLY A 118 -15.61 23.90 11.40
N GLN A 119 -16.21 25.05 11.04
CA GLN A 119 -17.57 25.06 10.51
C GLN A 119 -17.60 24.74 9.01
N LYS A 120 -17.99 23.50 8.65
CA LYS A 120 -18.43 23.18 7.28
C LYS A 120 -19.66 24.04 6.94
N ARG A 121 -19.65 24.70 5.76
CA ARG A 121 -20.89 25.21 5.14
C ARG A 121 -21.88 24.05 5.04
N GLY A 122 -22.98 24.15 5.78
CA GLY A 122 -23.72 22.99 6.27
C GLY A 122 -24.63 22.29 5.28
N ARG A 123 -25.07 21.11 5.71
CA ARG A 123 -26.49 20.73 5.74
C ARG A 123 -26.74 19.88 7.02
N LEU A 124 -27.49 20.49 7.94
CA LEU A 124 -28.25 20.04 9.14
C LEU A 124 -28.76 18.57 9.09
N MET A 125 -28.99 17.77 10.15
CA MET A 125 -29.05 17.80 11.64
C MET A 125 -28.83 16.33 12.14
N MET A 126 -28.36 16.10 13.39
CA MET A 126 -29.12 15.50 14.52
C MET A 126 -28.19 15.15 15.71
N GLU A 127 -28.70 15.34 16.92
CA GLU A 127 -28.09 15.18 18.25
C GLU A 127 -27.99 13.70 18.69
N GLU A 128 -26.99 13.36 19.53
CA GLU A 128 -27.14 12.88 20.92
C GLU A 128 -25.85 12.21 21.46
N ASP A 129 -25.46 12.70 22.65
CA ASP A 129 -24.85 12.14 23.87
C ASP A 129 -23.80 11.01 23.96
N ASP A 130 -22.92 11.27 24.95
CA ASP A 130 -21.99 10.47 25.75
C ASP A 130 -21.66 9.02 25.36
N ASP A 131 -20.35 8.74 25.26
CA ASP A 131 -19.79 7.70 26.13
C ASP A 131 -18.26 7.81 26.30
N GLU A 132 -17.85 7.69 27.55
CA GLU A 132 -16.49 7.69 28.04
C GLU A 132 -15.78 6.40 27.62
N GLN A 133 -14.88 6.45 26.62
CA GLN A 133 -14.08 5.28 26.24
C GLN A 133 -12.57 5.53 26.23
N SER A 134 -11.93 4.72 27.07
CA SER A 134 -10.49 4.57 27.29
C SER A 134 -9.66 4.76 26.02
N LYS A 135 -8.78 5.77 26.05
CA LYS A 135 -7.77 6.02 25.02
C LYS A 135 -6.85 4.80 24.89
N LYS A 136 -7.15 3.89 23.96
CA LYS A 136 -6.17 2.89 23.52
C LYS A 136 -5.04 3.61 22.80
N LYS A 137 -3.90 3.74 23.47
CA LYS A 137 -2.63 4.15 22.84
C LYS A 137 -2.30 3.14 21.75
N ILE A 138 -2.35 3.55 20.49
CA ILE A 138 -1.86 2.74 19.37
C ILE A 138 -0.34 2.72 19.48
N ARG A 139 0.19 1.58 19.94
CA ARG A 139 1.63 1.32 19.97
C ARG A 139 2.08 1.17 18.53
N MET A 140 2.95 2.07 18.04
CA MET A 140 3.68 1.88 16.78
C MET A 140 4.47 0.57 16.91
N GLY A 141 3.99 -0.49 16.26
CA GLY A 141 4.61 -1.81 16.32
C GLY A 141 6.04 -1.80 15.77
N MET A 142 6.86 -2.73 16.23
CA MET A 142 8.19 -2.90 15.65
C MET A 142 8.08 -3.41 14.20
N PRO A 143 8.97 -2.96 13.30
CA PRO A 143 9.03 -3.47 11.94
C PRO A 143 9.18 -4.99 11.91
N ALA A 144 8.29 -5.69 11.22
CA ALA A 144 8.36 -7.14 11.04
C ALA A 144 8.23 -7.47 9.55
N SER A 145 9.05 -8.39 9.05
CA SER A 145 8.81 -8.97 7.72
C SER A 145 7.87 -10.16 7.87
N GLN A 146 6.74 -10.12 7.18
CA GLN A 146 5.70 -11.13 7.27
C GLN A 146 5.19 -11.49 5.88
N TRP A 147 4.65 -12.69 5.78
CA TRP A 147 3.79 -13.09 4.68
C TRP A 147 2.48 -12.32 4.78
N ILE A 148 2.08 -11.71 3.67
CA ILE A 148 0.77 -11.09 3.50
C ILE A 148 0.01 -11.98 2.51
N SER A 149 -1.06 -12.59 2.98
CA SER A 149 -1.90 -13.49 2.18
C SER A 149 -3.28 -12.89 2.03
N VAL A 150 -3.77 -12.86 0.79
CA VAL A 150 -5.12 -12.41 0.44
C VAL A 150 -5.92 -13.63 0.01
N TYR A 151 -7.08 -13.83 0.62
CA TYR A 151 -8.01 -14.90 0.33
C TYR A 151 -9.29 -14.34 -0.27
N ASN A 152 -9.81 -14.96 -1.32
CA ASN A 152 -11.09 -14.61 -1.90
C ASN A 152 -12.05 -15.80 -1.82
N ALA A 153 -13.32 -15.53 -1.59
CA ALA A 153 -14.36 -16.53 -1.76
C ALA A 153 -14.49 -16.90 -3.23
N ARG A 154 -14.56 -18.21 -3.50
CA ARG A 154 -14.77 -18.75 -4.85
C ARG A 154 -15.65 -19.99 -4.77
N LEU A 155 -16.22 -20.36 -5.92
CA LEU A 155 -16.81 -21.68 -6.07
C LEU A 155 -15.76 -22.77 -5.74
N PRO A 156 -16.17 -23.91 -5.17
CA PRO A 156 -15.25 -24.98 -4.83
C PRO A 156 -14.34 -25.35 -6.00
N MET A 157 -13.03 -25.25 -5.79
CA MET A 157 -12.01 -25.56 -6.79
C MET A 157 -10.78 -26.23 -6.17
N LYS A 158 -10.02 -26.96 -6.99
CA LYS A 158 -8.72 -27.51 -6.60
C LYS A 158 -7.69 -26.37 -6.60
N GLN A 159 -7.02 -26.17 -5.47
CA GLN A 159 -5.88 -25.27 -5.31
C GLN A 159 -4.72 -26.04 -4.67
N ARG A 160 -3.49 -25.76 -5.12
CA ARG A 160 -2.26 -26.33 -4.59
C ARG A 160 -1.29 -25.20 -4.30
N TYR A 161 -0.54 -25.33 -3.22
CA TYR A 161 0.56 -24.43 -2.93
C TYR A 161 1.86 -25.20 -2.71
N HIS A 162 2.97 -24.58 -3.10
CA HIS A 162 4.32 -25.00 -2.75
C HIS A 162 5.04 -23.79 -2.16
N TYR A 163 5.84 -23.99 -1.12
CA TYR A 163 6.62 -22.93 -0.48
C TYR A 163 7.98 -23.49 -0.08
N ASN A 164 8.94 -22.61 0.19
CA ASN A 164 10.34 -22.98 0.41
C ASN A 164 10.94 -23.77 -0.77
N VAL A 165 10.51 -23.44 -2.00
CA VAL A 165 10.96 -24.12 -3.22
C VAL A 165 12.26 -23.48 -3.71
N ALA A 166 13.31 -24.29 -3.86
CA ALA A 166 14.55 -23.86 -4.49
C ALA A 166 14.45 -23.91 -6.02
N ASP A 167 15.27 -23.12 -6.71
CA ASP A 167 15.32 -23.00 -8.18
C ASP A 167 15.29 -24.36 -8.90
N VAL A 168 16.10 -25.32 -8.44
CA VAL A 168 16.25 -26.66 -9.05
C VAL A 168 14.98 -27.52 -8.96
N ARG A 169 14.07 -27.22 -8.03
CA ARG A 169 12.80 -27.96 -7.84
C ARG A 169 11.60 -27.27 -8.46
N LEU A 170 11.77 -26.03 -8.95
CA LEU A 170 10.68 -25.22 -9.47
C LEU A 170 9.98 -25.92 -10.65
N ALA A 171 10.77 -26.40 -11.62
CA ALA A 171 10.26 -27.05 -12.81
C ALA A 171 9.44 -28.31 -12.49
N GLN A 172 9.90 -29.12 -11.54
CA GLN A 172 9.19 -30.33 -11.12
C GLN A 172 7.79 -30.01 -10.57
N HIS A 173 7.68 -29.02 -9.68
CA HIS A 173 6.39 -28.63 -9.11
C HIS A 173 5.42 -28.07 -10.16
N ILE A 174 5.93 -27.26 -11.10
CA ILE A 174 5.12 -26.67 -12.16
C ILE A 174 4.62 -27.74 -13.12
N THR A 175 5.47 -28.68 -13.55
CA THR A 175 5.08 -29.78 -14.45
C THR A 175 3.98 -30.64 -13.84
N ILE A 176 4.16 -31.09 -12.59
CA ILE A 176 3.16 -31.91 -11.89
C ILE A 176 1.85 -31.13 -11.73
N GLY A 177 1.91 -29.82 -11.42
CA GLY A 177 0.71 -28.99 -11.34
C GLY A 177 -0.02 -28.86 -12.67
N ASN A 178 0.70 -28.66 -13.78
CA ASN A 178 0.12 -28.57 -15.11
C ASN A 178 -0.53 -29.89 -15.55
N GLU A 179 0.09 -31.04 -15.27
CA GLU A 179 -0.49 -32.38 -15.51
C GLU A 179 -1.80 -32.58 -14.73
N ASP A 180 -1.89 -31.99 -13.55
CA ASP A 180 -3.07 -31.97 -12.68
C ASP A 180 -4.15 -30.94 -13.09
N GLY A 181 -3.94 -30.20 -14.19
CA GLY A 181 -4.84 -29.13 -14.65
C GLY A 181 -4.82 -27.88 -13.76
N LEU A 182 -3.74 -27.65 -13.02
CA LEU A 182 -3.55 -26.49 -12.16
C LEU A 182 -2.58 -25.52 -12.81
N PHE A 183 -2.97 -24.25 -12.89
CA PHE A 183 -2.12 -23.19 -13.43
C PHE A 183 -1.68 -22.24 -12.32
N ILE A 184 -0.47 -21.71 -12.40
CA ILE A 184 0.07 -20.75 -11.44
C ILE A 184 -0.79 -19.47 -11.47
N SER A 185 -1.37 -19.11 -10.33
CA SER A 185 -2.16 -17.90 -10.15
C SER A 185 -1.39 -16.80 -9.41
N SER A 186 -0.52 -17.17 -8.47
CA SER A 186 0.29 -16.23 -7.70
C SER A 186 1.67 -16.81 -7.36
N VAL A 187 2.71 -15.99 -7.49
CA VAL A 187 4.07 -16.32 -7.05
C VAL A 187 4.59 -15.28 -6.09
N ALA A 188 5.41 -15.73 -5.13
CA ALA A 188 6.13 -14.86 -4.20
C ALA A 188 7.50 -15.44 -3.88
N SER A 189 8.37 -14.63 -3.28
CA SER A 189 9.68 -15.06 -2.82
C SER A 189 9.94 -14.58 -1.40
N CYS A 190 10.62 -15.40 -0.62
CA CYS A 190 11.17 -15.03 0.68
C CYS A 190 12.64 -15.46 0.72
N SER A 191 13.52 -14.49 0.96
CA SER A 191 14.97 -14.66 0.81
C SER A 191 15.33 -15.05 -0.63
N ASN A 192 15.52 -16.34 -0.93
CA ASN A 192 15.76 -16.85 -2.28
C ASN A 192 14.96 -18.15 -2.54
N LEU A 193 13.84 -18.31 -1.84
CA LEU A 193 12.97 -19.46 -1.98
C LEU A 193 11.59 -19.01 -2.47
N TRP A 194 11.03 -19.79 -3.38
CA TRP A 194 9.78 -19.48 -4.05
C TRP A 194 8.58 -20.05 -3.29
N ALA A 195 7.48 -19.31 -3.36
CA ALA A 195 6.15 -19.78 -3.08
C ALA A 195 5.32 -19.72 -4.37
N LEU A 196 4.66 -20.82 -4.70
CA LEU A 196 3.81 -20.99 -5.88
C LEU A 196 2.40 -21.32 -5.42
N ILE A 197 1.42 -20.59 -5.91
CA ILE A 197 0.00 -20.89 -5.77
C ILE A 197 -0.54 -21.28 -7.14
N MET A 198 -1.19 -22.44 -7.24
CA MET A 198 -1.70 -23.02 -8.48
C MET A 198 -3.17 -23.40 -8.34
N ASP A 199 -4.01 -22.97 -9.27
CA ASP A 199 -5.47 -23.08 -9.18
C ASP A 199 -6.06 -23.70 -10.44
N ALA A 200 -7.13 -24.48 -10.29
CA ALA A 200 -7.94 -24.96 -11.41
C ALA A 200 -8.86 -23.85 -11.97
N GLY A 201 -9.16 -22.80 -11.17
CA GLY A 201 -10.10 -21.73 -11.51
C GLY A 201 -9.48 -20.48 -12.10
N THR A 202 -8.31 -20.56 -12.76
CA THR A 202 -7.66 -19.39 -13.38
C THR A 202 -8.31 -18.99 -14.71
N GLY A 203 -8.89 -19.95 -15.43
CA GLY A 203 -9.35 -19.77 -16.80
C GLY A 203 -8.21 -19.68 -17.84
N PHE A 204 -6.97 -19.95 -17.45
CA PHE A 204 -5.84 -19.97 -18.39
C PHE A 204 -5.87 -21.24 -19.24
N THR A 205 -5.41 -21.11 -20.49
CA THR A 205 -5.34 -22.23 -21.44
C THR A 205 -3.93 -22.76 -21.64
N SER A 206 -2.92 -21.94 -21.36
CA SER A 206 -1.51 -22.31 -21.45
C SER A 206 -0.67 -21.35 -20.60
N GLN A 207 0.45 -21.83 -20.07
CA GLN A 207 1.40 -21.03 -19.31
C GLN A 207 2.84 -21.32 -19.73
N VAL A 208 3.64 -20.27 -19.71
CA VAL A 208 5.10 -20.32 -19.82
C VAL A 208 5.69 -19.55 -18.66
N TYR A 209 6.90 -19.93 -18.24
CA TYR A 209 7.60 -19.24 -17.17
C TYR A 209 9.08 -19.15 -17.48
N GLU A 210 9.72 -18.15 -16.88
CA GLU A 210 11.17 -18.02 -16.91
C GLU A 210 11.70 -17.66 -15.52
N LEU A 211 12.70 -18.43 -15.10
CA LEU A 211 13.53 -18.10 -13.95
C LEU A 211 14.83 -17.46 -14.47
N SER A 212 14.94 -16.15 -14.33
CA SER A 212 16.11 -15.38 -14.76
C SER A 212 16.96 -14.94 -13.57
N LYS A 213 18.28 -14.93 -13.74
CA LYS A 213 19.22 -14.34 -12.77
C LYS A 213 19.12 -12.81 -12.69
N HIS A 214 18.50 -12.19 -13.69
CA HIS A 214 18.30 -10.75 -13.76
C HIS A 214 16.82 -10.42 -13.52
N PHE A 215 16.57 -9.37 -12.75
CA PHE A 215 15.21 -8.90 -12.49
C PHE A 215 14.56 -8.42 -13.79
N LEU A 216 13.56 -9.18 -14.27
CA LEU A 216 12.84 -9.00 -15.54
C LEU A 216 13.73 -9.15 -16.79
N HIS A 217 13.73 -10.35 -17.38
CA HIS A 217 14.40 -10.61 -18.64
C HIS A 217 13.59 -10.03 -19.81
N LYS A 218 14.05 -8.88 -20.34
CA LYS A 218 13.28 -8.08 -21.29
C LYS A 218 13.05 -8.81 -22.62
N GLU A 219 14.08 -9.43 -23.18
CA GLU A 219 14.01 -10.11 -24.49
C GLU A 219 13.01 -11.27 -24.46
N TRP A 220 13.06 -12.10 -23.43
CA TRP A 220 12.12 -13.20 -23.26
C TRP A 220 10.67 -12.72 -23.11
N ILE A 221 10.42 -11.68 -22.30
CA ILE A 221 9.06 -11.11 -22.14
C ILE A 221 8.51 -10.60 -23.48
N MET A 222 9.35 -9.94 -24.29
CA MET A 222 8.94 -9.42 -25.60
C MET A 222 8.60 -10.55 -26.57
N ASP A 223 9.43 -11.60 -26.66
CA ASP A 223 9.14 -12.80 -27.48
C ASP A 223 7.82 -13.48 -27.03
N GLN A 224 7.56 -13.55 -25.72
CA GLN A 224 6.31 -14.12 -25.22
C GLN A 224 5.08 -13.24 -25.52
N TRP A 225 5.21 -11.92 -25.50
CA TRP A 225 4.13 -11.01 -25.92
C TRP A 225 3.79 -11.19 -27.41
N GLU A 226 4.79 -11.35 -28.29
CA GLU A 226 4.56 -11.65 -29.72
C GLU A 226 3.81 -12.98 -29.91
N ARG A 227 3.99 -13.91 -28.98
CA ARG A 227 3.27 -15.19 -28.92
C ARG A 227 1.95 -15.10 -28.15
N ASN A 228 1.40 -13.91 -27.88
CA ASN A 228 0.14 -13.71 -27.16
C ASN A 228 0.10 -14.29 -25.74
N PHE A 229 1.25 -14.47 -25.08
CA PHE A 229 1.31 -14.72 -23.65
C PHE A 229 1.38 -13.39 -22.92
N TYR A 230 0.62 -13.23 -21.83
CA TYR A 230 0.65 -12.01 -21.02
C TYR A 230 1.13 -12.32 -19.61
N ILE A 231 1.89 -11.41 -18.99
CA ILE A 231 2.34 -11.57 -17.60
C ILE A 231 1.12 -11.63 -16.70
N THR A 232 0.98 -12.72 -15.97
CA THR A 232 -0.11 -12.98 -15.02
C THR A 232 0.39 -13.06 -13.59
N SER A 233 1.65 -13.46 -13.40
CA SER A 233 2.29 -13.48 -12.09
C SER A 233 3.79 -13.26 -12.21
N LEU A 234 4.38 -12.62 -11.22
CA LEU A 234 5.81 -12.39 -11.15
C LEU A 234 6.24 -12.21 -9.70
N ALA A 235 7.48 -12.61 -9.39
CA ALA A 235 8.13 -12.37 -8.11
C ALA A 235 9.64 -12.24 -8.31
N GLY A 236 10.30 -11.48 -7.43
CA GLY A 236 11.75 -11.38 -7.40
C GLY A 236 12.31 -11.87 -6.07
N ALA A 237 13.50 -12.44 -6.11
CA ALA A 237 14.25 -12.87 -4.93
C ALA A 237 15.25 -11.80 -4.46
N ASN A 238 15.82 -11.99 -3.27
CA ASN A 238 16.79 -11.05 -2.70
C ASN A 238 18.11 -11.02 -3.47
N ASN A 239 18.50 -12.12 -4.12
CA ASN A 239 19.68 -12.19 -4.96
C ASN A 239 19.50 -11.47 -6.33
N GLY A 240 18.34 -10.88 -6.58
CA GLY A 240 18.03 -10.17 -7.82
C GLY A 240 17.47 -11.04 -8.94
N SER A 241 17.32 -12.35 -8.72
CA SER A 241 16.63 -13.22 -9.67
C SER A 241 15.13 -12.92 -9.70
N SER A 242 14.47 -13.28 -10.80
CA SER A 242 13.02 -13.18 -10.92
C SER A 242 12.42 -14.39 -11.58
N LEU A 243 11.25 -14.78 -11.09
CA LEU A 243 10.35 -15.72 -11.75
C LEU A 243 9.23 -14.91 -12.39
N VAL A 244 9.11 -15.00 -13.71
CA VAL A 244 8.02 -14.38 -14.48
C VAL A 244 7.17 -15.51 -15.06
N VAL A 245 5.85 -15.42 -14.86
CA VAL A 245 4.87 -16.35 -15.39
C VAL A 245 3.97 -15.58 -16.36
N MET A 246 3.86 -16.10 -17.58
CA MET A 246 3.00 -15.55 -18.61
C MET A 246 1.98 -16.59 -19.07
N SER A 247 0.75 -16.16 -19.37
CA SER A 247 -0.37 -17.08 -19.64
C SER A 247 -1.18 -16.65 -20.85
N ARG A 248 -1.77 -17.64 -21.53
CA ARG A 248 -2.85 -17.49 -22.53
C ARG A 248 -4.20 -17.78 -21.90
N GLY A 249 -5.27 -17.32 -22.54
CA GLY A 249 -6.64 -17.40 -21.98
C GLY A 249 -6.99 -16.25 -21.04
N THR A 250 -6.09 -15.27 -20.88
CA THR A 250 -6.41 -14.02 -20.19
C THR A 250 -7.35 -13.15 -21.03
N GLN A 251 -8.06 -12.21 -20.40
CA GLN A 251 -8.83 -11.19 -21.11
C GLN A 251 -7.95 -10.02 -21.59
N TYR A 252 -6.65 -10.03 -21.31
CA TYR A 252 -5.77 -8.91 -21.58
C TYR A 252 -5.53 -8.75 -23.09
N ALA A 253 -5.53 -7.49 -23.55
CA ALA A 253 -5.28 -7.17 -24.96
C ALA A 253 -3.91 -6.52 -25.19
N GLN A 254 -3.51 -5.62 -24.30
CA GLN A 254 -2.23 -4.90 -24.34
C GLN A 254 -1.64 -4.85 -22.95
N GLN A 255 -0.32 -4.99 -22.84
CA GLN A 255 0.38 -4.95 -21.56
C GLN A 255 1.62 -4.06 -21.65
N SER A 256 1.97 -3.43 -20.53
CA SER A 256 3.21 -2.69 -20.37
C SER A 256 3.70 -2.84 -18.93
N TYR A 257 5.02 -2.81 -18.72
CA TYR A 257 5.58 -2.86 -17.37
C TYR A 257 6.64 -1.79 -17.14
N LYS A 258 6.92 -1.52 -15.87
CA LYS A 258 8.01 -0.66 -15.40
C LYS A 258 8.77 -1.33 -14.26
N ASP A 259 10.09 -1.12 -14.26
CA ASP A 259 11.09 -1.63 -13.29
C ASP A 259 11.37 -0.66 -12.11
N SER A 260 10.43 0.25 -11.87
CA SER A 260 10.41 1.19 -10.73
C SER A 260 8.96 1.47 -10.35
N PHE A 261 8.69 1.84 -9.10
CA PHE A 261 7.32 2.15 -8.66
C PHE A 261 6.87 3.51 -9.24
N PRO A 262 5.96 3.56 -10.23
CA PRO A 262 5.87 4.74 -11.08
C PRO A 262 4.50 5.41 -10.97
N PHE A 263 4.18 6.00 -9.81
CA PHE A 263 2.86 6.62 -9.54
C PHE A 263 2.33 7.50 -10.66
N LYS A 264 3.15 8.42 -11.19
CA LYS A 264 2.76 9.31 -12.30
C LYS A 264 2.41 8.54 -13.58
N TRP A 265 3.15 7.46 -13.85
CA TRP A 265 2.91 6.60 -15.01
C TRP A 265 1.65 5.77 -14.83
N ILE A 266 1.40 5.21 -13.64
CA ILE A 266 0.15 4.50 -13.33
C ILE A 266 -1.03 5.42 -13.59
N ASN A 267 -1.03 6.63 -13.01
CA ASN A 267 -2.12 7.60 -13.19
C ASN A 267 -2.33 8.00 -14.67
N LYS A 268 -1.25 8.11 -15.45
CA LYS A 268 -1.34 8.36 -16.90
C LYS A 268 -1.96 7.17 -17.62
N LYS A 269 -1.49 5.96 -17.35
CA LYS A 269 -1.93 4.71 -17.97
C LYS A 269 -3.38 4.35 -17.62
N SER A 270 -3.81 4.63 -16.39
CA SER A 270 -5.21 4.46 -15.97
C SER A 270 -6.16 5.32 -16.80
N LYS A 271 -5.79 6.55 -17.15
CA LYS A 271 -6.57 7.39 -18.09
C LYS A 271 -6.61 6.83 -19.52
N GLU A 272 -5.60 6.04 -19.90
CA GLU A 272 -5.56 5.29 -21.16
C GLU A 272 -6.31 3.94 -21.07
N GLY A 273 -6.99 3.62 -19.96
CA GLY A 273 -7.75 2.39 -19.77
C GLY A 273 -6.90 1.16 -19.40
N PHE A 274 -5.67 1.36 -18.95
CA PHE A 274 -4.83 0.30 -18.39
C PHE A 274 -5.05 0.19 -16.88
N TYR A 275 -4.98 -1.03 -16.35
CA TYR A 275 -5.05 -1.30 -14.92
C TYR A 275 -3.84 -2.09 -14.49
N VAL A 276 -3.34 -1.85 -13.29
CA VAL A 276 -2.32 -2.70 -12.66
C VAL A 276 -2.89 -4.09 -12.47
N THR A 277 -2.22 -5.11 -13.02
CA THR A 277 -2.66 -6.50 -12.99
C THR A 277 -1.71 -7.42 -12.24
N ALA A 278 -0.44 -7.02 -12.13
CA ALA A 278 0.54 -7.76 -11.36
C ALA A 278 1.64 -6.83 -10.86
N MET A 279 2.23 -7.16 -9.70
CA MET A 279 3.34 -6.44 -9.11
C MET A 279 4.34 -7.41 -8.50
N ALA A 280 5.62 -7.03 -8.50
CA ALA A 280 6.66 -7.74 -7.78
C ALA A 280 7.74 -6.80 -7.27
N THR A 281 8.60 -7.34 -6.43
CA THR A 281 9.79 -6.69 -5.91
C THR A 281 10.97 -7.63 -5.98
N ALA A 282 12.18 -7.07 -6.10
CA ALA A 282 13.44 -7.77 -5.86
C ALA A 282 14.35 -6.81 -5.09
N GLY A 283 14.58 -7.10 -3.80
CA GLY A 283 15.23 -6.15 -2.90
C GLY A 283 14.45 -4.84 -2.80
N SER A 284 15.02 -3.75 -3.32
CA SER A 284 14.39 -2.41 -3.37
C SER A 284 13.77 -2.06 -4.72
N ARG A 285 13.96 -2.91 -5.74
CA ARG A 285 13.38 -2.70 -7.08
C ARG A 285 11.92 -3.13 -7.09
N TRP A 286 11.15 -2.48 -7.95
CA TRP A 286 9.74 -2.76 -8.16
C TRP A 286 9.51 -3.18 -9.60
N ALA A 287 8.56 -4.07 -9.81
CA ALA A 287 7.98 -4.35 -11.12
C ALA A 287 6.49 -4.06 -11.02
N VAL A 288 5.98 -3.18 -11.87
CA VAL A 288 4.54 -2.90 -11.99
C VAL A 288 4.11 -3.21 -13.40
N VAL A 289 3.16 -4.12 -13.53
CA VAL A 289 2.59 -4.55 -14.81
C VAL A 289 1.19 -4.00 -14.94
N MET A 290 0.90 -3.33 -16.06
CA MET A 290 -0.42 -2.81 -16.37
C MET A 290 -0.95 -3.41 -17.67
N SER A 291 -2.21 -3.87 -17.63
CA SER A 291 -2.90 -4.48 -18.77
C SER A 291 -4.18 -3.72 -19.13
N ARG A 292 -4.50 -3.67 -20.42
CA ARG A 292 -5.83 -3.29 -20.93
C ARG A 292 -6.78 -4.48 -20.92
N ASN A 293 -8.07 -4.18 -20.78
CA ASN A 293 -9.14 -5.19 -20.68
C ASN A 293 -8.97 -6.14 -19.48
N ALA A 294 -8.50 -5.60 -18.35
CA ALA A 294 -8.29 -6.36 -17.12
C ALA A 294 -9.57 -6.71 -16.35
N GLY A 295 -10.74 -6.28 -16.83
CA GLY A 295 -12.02 -6.57 -16.18
C GLY A 295 -12.32 -5.70 -14.95
N PHE A 296 -11.71 -4.52 -14.84
CA PHE A 296 -11.95 -3.56 -13.75
C PHE A 296 -12.62 -2.27 -14.27
N THR A 297 -13.41 -1.62 -13.42
CA THR A 297 -14.03 -0.31 -13.68
C THR A 297 -13.29 0.84 -13.00
N ASP A 298 -12.72 0.56 -11.82
CA ASP A 298 -11.95 1.54 -11.06
C ASP A 298 -10.81 0.82 -10.31
N GLN A 299 -9.75 1.56 -10.03
CA GLN A 299 -8.58 1.02 -9.33
C GLN A 299 -7.82 2.11 -8.58
N VAL A 300 -7.40 1.78 -7.37
CA VAL A 300 -6.60 2.63 -6.49
C VAL A 300 -5.32 1.90 -6.08
N VAL A 301 -4.24 2.68 -6.00
CA VAL A 301 -2.95 2.23 -5.53
C VAL A 301 -2.73 2.76 -4.12
N GLU A 302 -2.60 1.86 -3.15
CA GLU A 302 -2.19 2.16 -1.78
C GLU A 302 -0.74 1.73 -1.60
N LEU A 303 0.18 2.68 -1.51
CA LEU A 303 1.56 2.42 -1.09
C LEU A 303 1.71 2.92 0.34
N ASP A 304 2.24 2.07 1.21
CA ASP A 304 2.42 2.42 2.61
C ASP A 304 3.72 1.81 3.15
N PHE A 305 4.32 2.49 4.11
CA PHE A 305 5.44 1.95 4.88
C PHE A 305 4.97 0.93 5.92
N LEU A 306 3.67 0.95 6.23
CA LEU A 306 2.97 0.04 7.14
C LEU A 306 1.90 -0.75 6.37
N TYR A 307 1.26 -1.71 7.03
CA TYR A 307 0.10 -2.40 6.47
C TYR A 307 -1.15 -1.51 6.63
N PRO A 308 -1.80 -1.04 5.55
CA PRO A 308 -2.86 -0.03 5.62
C PRO A 308 -4.23 -0.64 5.93
N SER A 309 -4.41 -1.25 7.11
CA SER A 309 -5.66 -1.96 7.48
C SER A 309 -6.91 -1.08 7.38
N GLU A 310 -6.87 0.13 7.95
CA GLU A 310 -8.00 1.08 7.89
C GLU A 310 -8.34 1.48 6.45
N GLY A 311 -7.31 1.73 5.63
CA GLY A 311 -7.46 2.12 4.23
C GLY A 311 -8.01 1.00 3.35
N ILE A 312 -7.72 -0.26 3.69
CA ILE A 312 -8.24 -1.46 3.03
C ILE A 312 -9.71 -1.67 3.42
N HIS A 313 -10.04 -1.70 4.71
CA HIS A 313 -11.42 -1.96 5.17
C HIS A 313 -12.40 -0.93 4.61
N ARG A 314 -12.07 0.36 4.70
CA ARG A 314 -12.91 1.42 4.12
C ARG A 314 -13.13 1.26 2.62
N ARG A 315 -12.14 0.71 1.91
CA ARG A 315 -12.27 0.46 0.46
C ARG A 315 -13.08 -0.78 0.16
N TRP A 316 -13.00 -1.82 1.00
CA TRP A 316 -13.89 -2.97 0.92
C TRP A 316 -15.36 -2.55 1.04
N ASP A 317 -15.69 -1.64 1.95
CA ASP A 317 -17.04 -1.07 2.12
C ASP A 317 -17.52 -0.33 0.86
N ASN A 318 -16.59 0.19 0.05
CA ASN A 318 -16.87 0.87 -1.21
C ASN A 318 -16.76 -0.06 -2.44
N GLY A 319 -16.76 -1.39 -2.24
CA GLY A 319 -16.77 -2.38 -3.32
C GLY A 319 -15.41 -2.65 -3.98
N PHE A 320 -14.33 -2.04 -3.50
CA PHE A 320 -12.99 -2.37 -3.96
C PHE A 320 -12.53 -3.71 -3.37
N ARG A 321 -11.67 -4.43 -4.08
CA ARG A 321 -11.00 -5.65 -3.59
C ARG A 321 -9.53 -5.62 -3.94
N ILE A 322 -8.69 -6.18 -3.08
CA ILE A 322 -7.26 -6.32 -3.34
C ILE A 322 -7.07 -7.29 -4.50
N THR A 323 -6.38 -6.84 -5.54
CA THR A 323 -6.16 -7.58 -6.79
C THR A 323 -4.69 -7.84 -7.09
N ALA A 324 -3.78 -7.03 -6.53
CA ALA A 324 -2.34 -7.30 -6.56
C ALA A 324 -1.67 -6.76 -5.30
N THR A 325 -0.67 -7.49 -4.81
CA THR A 325 0.14 -7.09 -3.66
C THR A 325 1.60 -7.33 -3.92
N ALA A 326 2.46 -6.41 -3.50
CA ALA A 326 3.90 -6.60 -3.51
C ALA A 326 4.52 -5.78 -2.38
N ALA A 327 5.62 -6.27 -1.81
CA ALA A 327 6.25 -5.61 -0.67
C ALA A 327 7.78 -5.65 -0.80
N THR A 328 8.41 -4.56 -0.39
CA THR A 328 9.86 -4.46 -0.16
C THR A 328 10.13 -4.56 1.35
N TRP A 329 11.40 -4.47 1.73
CA TRP A 329 11.83 -4.33 3.12
C TRP A 329 11.41 -3.01 3.78
N ASP A 330 10.89 -2.05 3.01
CA ASP A 330 10.53 -0.72 3.50
C ASP A 330 9.06 -0.36 3.30
N GLN A 331 8.37 -0.98 2.34
CA GLN A 331 7.03 -0.59 1.89
C GLN A 331 6.21 -1.79 1.43
N ALA A 332 4.90 -1.74 1.63
CA ALA A 332 3.93 -2.61 1.01
C ALA A 332 3.04 -1.81 0.05
N ALA A 333 2.78 -2.38 -1.12
CA ALA A 333 1.87 -1.85 -2.11
C ALA A 333 0.66 -2.78 -2.26
N PHE A 334 -0.52 -2.19 -2.23
CA PHE A 334 -1.80 -2.84 -2.43
C PHE A 334 -2.52 -2.16 -3.60
N ILE A 335 -2.91 -2.97 -4.56
CA ILE A 335 -3.78 -2.55 -5.64
C ILE A 335 -5.19 -2.99 -5.28
N LEU A 336 -6.09 -2.03 -5.18
CA LEU A 336 -7.49 -2.27 -4.91
C LEU A 336 -8.30 -1.91 -6.14
N SER A 337 -9.05 -2.86 -6.70
CA SER A 337 -9.85 -2.66 -7.91
C SER A 337 -11.33 -2.96 -7.67
N ILE A 338 -12.21 -2.31 -8.42
CA ILE A 338 -13.63 -2.68 -8.53
C ILE A 338 -13.80 -3.60 -9.75
N PRO A 339 -14.19 -4.87 -9.57
CA PRO A 339 -14.49 -5.77 -10.67
C PRO A 339 -15.65 -5.27 -11.52
N ARG A 340 -15.51 -5.34 -12.85
CA ARG A 340 -16.57 -4.95 -13.80
C ARG A 340 -17.79 -5.88 -13.73
N ARG A 341 -17.57 -7.14 -13.37
CA ARG A 341 -18.62 -8.11 -13.04
C ARG A 341 -18.56 -8.37 -11.55
N LYS A 342 -19.66 -8.09 -10.84
CA LYS A 342 -19.74 -8.39 -9.41
C LYS A 342 -19.63 -9.91 -9.22
N PRO A 343 -18.69 -10.39 -8.39
CA PRO A 343 -18.63 -11.79 -8.05
C PRO A 343 -19.85 -12.19 -7.22
N ALA A 344 -20.22 -13.48 -7.25
CA ALA A 344 -21.36 -13.98 -6.49
C ALA A 344 -21.15 -13.87 -4.97
N ASP A 345 -19.90 -14.04 -4.53
CA ASP A 345 -19.46 -13.80 -3.17
C ASP A 345 -18.30 -12.80 -3.21
N GLU A 346 -18.49 -11.66 -2.55
CA GLU A 346 -17.48 -10.61 -2.49
C GLU A 346 -16.57 -10.73 -1.27
N THR A 347 -16.66 -11.81 -0.48
CA THR A 347 -15.85 -12.00 0.72
C THR A 347 -14.36 -12.07 0.36
N GLN A 348 -13.57 -11.19 0.98
CA GLN A 348 -12.12 -11.17 0.89
C GLN A 348 -11.54 -11.01 2.29
N GLU A 349 -10.49 -11.77 2.58
CA GLU A 349 -9.79 -11.71 3.86
C GLU A 349 -8.29 -11.55 3.64
N THR A 350 -7.64 -10.94 4.63
CA THR A 350 -6.19 -10.74 4.63
C THR A 350 -5.59 -11.31 5.90
N LEU A 351 -4.49 -12.03 5.78
CA LEU A 351 -3.76 -12.61 6.90
C LEU A 351 -2.30 -12.20 6.84
N ARG A 352 -1.74 -11.85 8.01
CA ARG A 352 -0.31 -11.54 8.17
C ARG A 352 0.33 -12.53 9.12
N THR A 353 1.40 -13.18 8.68
CA THR A 353 2.06 -14.26 9.45
C THR A 353 3.57 -14.22 9.27
N SER A 354 4.33 -14.49 10.33
CA SER A 354 5.80 -14.51 10.24
C SER A 354 6.33 -15.72 9.46
N ALA A 355 5.61 -16.84 9.49
CA ALA A 355 5.89 -18.04 8.70
C ALA A 355 4.83 -18.22 7.61
N PHE A 356 5.13 -19.03 6.58
CA PHE A 356 4.15 -19.31 5.53
C PHE A 356 2.87 -19.93 6.13
N PRO A 357 1.66 -19.46 5.77
CA PRO A 357 0.43 -19.76 6.52
C PRO A 357 -0.20 -21.13 6.17
N ASN A 358 0.58 -22.22 6.19
CA ASN A 358 0.14 -23.54 5.72
C ASN A 358 -1.14 -24.08 6.39
N GLN A 359 -1.30 -23.91 7.71
CA GLN A 359 -2.44 -24.38 8.47
C GLN A 359 -3.69 -23.56 8.14
N HIS A 360 -3.53 -22.23 8.12
CA HIS A 360 -4.60 -21.31 7.76
C HIS A 360 -5.10 -21.55 6.33
N VAL A 361 -4.22 -21.84 5.37
CA VAL A 361 -4.65 -22.15 3.99
C VAL A 361 -5.62 -23.33 3.96
N LYS A 362 -5.33 -24.40 4.71
CA LYS A 362 -6.21 -25.58 4.79
C LYS A 362 -7.53 -25.27 5.48
N GLU A 363 -7.51 -24.47 6.55
CA GLU A 363 -8.72 -24.00 7.23
C GLU A 363 -9.58 -23.13 6.32
N LYS A 364 -8.97 -22.25 5.51
CA LYS A 364 -9.67 -21.38 4.56
C LYS A 364 -10.31 -22.17 3.42
N TRP A 365 -9.66 -23.22 2.91
CA TRP A 365 -10.27 -24.11 1.92
C TRP A 365 -11.59 -24.73 2.40
N SER A 366 -11.70 -25.09 3.69
CA SER A 366 -12.96 -25.62 4.25
C SER A 366 -14.12 -24.62 4.24
N LYS A 367 -13.81 -23.33 4.08
CA LYS A 367 -14.76 -22.21 4.00
C LYS A 367 -14.90 -21.64 2.59
N ASN A 368 -14.42 -22.35 1.56
CA ASN A 368 -14.38 -21.89 0.17
C ASN A 368 -13.60 -20.58 -0.04
N LEU A 369 -12.63 -20.30 0.84
CA LEU A 369 -11.72 -19.18 0.74
C LEU A 369 -10.37 -19.69 0.20
N TYR A 370 -9.96 -19.13 -0.93
CA TYR A 370 -8.77 -19.56 -1.66
C TYR A 370 -7.75 -18.43 -1.76
N LEU A 371 -6.45 -18.78 -1.73
CA LEU A 371 -5.39 -17.79 -1.92
C LEU A 371 -5.52 -17.13 -3.29
N ALA A 372 -5.67 -15.81 -3.30
CA ALA A 372 -5.78 -15.00 -4.52
C ALA A 372 -4.48 -14.23 -4.80
N SER A 373 -3.77 -13.81 -3.75
CA SER A 373 -2.48 -13.13 -3.87
C SER A 373 -1.65 -13.39 -2.62
N ILE A 374 -0.34 -13.48 -2.79
CA ILE A 374 0.59 -13.61 -1.68
C ILE A 374 1.86 -12.79 -1.96
N CYS A 375 2.40 -12.16 -0.94
CA CYS A 375 3.72 -11.54 -0.98
C CYS A 375 4.40 -11.64 0.39
N TYR A 376 5.71 -11.37 0.41
CA TYR A 376 6.50 -11.33 1.64
C TYR A 376 7.24 -9.99 1.68
N GLY A 377 7.18 -9.31 2.83
CA GLY A 377 7.87 -8.05 3.01
C GLY A 377 7.46 -7.36 4.30
N ARG A 378 7.77 -6.06 4.39
CA ARG A 378 7.56 -5.33 5.64
C ARG A 378 6.09 -5.14 5.96
N THR A 379 5.80 -5.38 7.22
CA THR A 379 4.55 -5.16 7.93
C THR A 379 4.88 -4.58 9.30
N VAL A 380 3.85 -4.15 10.04
CA VAL A 380 3.99 -3.69 11.43
C VAL A 380 3.25 -4.68 12.31
N SER A 381 3.93 -5.19 13.35
CA SER A 381 3.30 -6.09 14.32
C SER A 381 2.23 -5.38 15.15
#